data_AF-A0AAU5LQ04-F1
#
_entry.id   AF-A0AAU5LQ04-F1
#
_cell.length_a   1.000
_cell.length_b   1.000
_cell.length_c   1.000
_cell.angle_alpha   90.00
_cell.angle_beta   90.00
_cell.angle_gamma   90.00
#
_symmetry.space_group_name_H-M   'P 1'
#
loop_
_entity.id
_entity.type
_entity.pdbx_description
1 polymer ?
#
loop_
_entity_poly.entity_id
_entity_poly.type
_entity_poly.pdbx_seq_one_letter_code
_entity_poly.pdbx_strand_id
1 'polypeptide(L)'
;MPARNAVAVVVDDAAIQRAQEAGADAWWIYVTEVLGHLRLPFRSLTPDEATSPPDDVAVLVFAGTPTLDPAAVAELERWVRAGGALIVVGDPGPLASIAGVTSAGAVDDGQVTIADSPVWSSRPDVALHAVGGVRLTTREDVDVLAQWDPTDDVGAQPAAVLRKLGTGLAMTLGVDVWQSIVRIQQGYAVVADGKPAADGTAPIDDGILKCEDGMALSFERDRAMPPGEPELTAPFEHSYPPPAAVPMFDQPYADLWRSVFLQCVWWAAEQADAVVPWLGYWPAGVAAVAHMSHDSDGNVDEHGQAALDSFAEADVKVTWCHVFPGGYSPSTVAAITAGGHEHALHYNAMGDADLAEWGWPQIRAQYAWAQAVTGTDEIVSNKNHYTRWEGWTEFYTWCERLGVQIDESRGPSKHGSVGFLFGTAHVSFPIADASEGNRFFDVLNLPLHTQDLAWAGHESIRDVILDGAEAVHGVAHFLFHGPHLHLRPPTRAACVALAHEARRRGMPWWTSAQINSWERRRRGVTLSAAAIEDGWAMRAQASDPVQAASVLLSLPGLGADSKPVLHDGKGSARVVARHGRHFVELEVDIVAGDNDWRVTLSR
;
A
#
# COMPACT_ATOMS: atom_id res chain seq x y z
N MET A 1 7.63 -6.95 -33.51
CA MET A 1 8.82 -6.96 -32.64
C MET A 1 8.41 -7.60 -31.31
N PRO A 2 9.28 -8.38 -30.65
CA PRO A 2 8.97 -8.92 -29.32
C PRO A 2 8.76 -7.77 -28.32
N ALA A 3 7.89 -7.97 -27.33
CA ALA A 3 7.72 -7.06 -26.21
C ALA A 3 9.08 -6.86 -25.51
N ARG A 4 9.46 -5.61 -25.25
CA ARG A 4 10.70 -5.26 -24.55
C ARG A 4 10.37 -4.95 -23.10
N ASN A 5 11.01 -5.65 -22.18
CA ASN A 5 10.90 -5.34 -20.75
C ASN A 5 12.13 -4.52 -20.36
N ALA A 6 11.97 -3.19 -20.32
CA ALA A 6 13.04 -2.29 -19.93
C ALA A 6 13.56 -2.54 -18.50
N VAL A 7 12.73 -3.11 -17.63
CA VAL A 7 13.07 -3.43 -16.24
C VAL A 7 13.21 -4.94 -16.07
N ALA A 8 14.29 -5.38 -15.43
CA ALA A 8 14.47 -6.72 -14.95
C ALA A 8 14.72 -6.73 -13.44
N VAL A 9 14.26 -7.79 -12.77
CA VAL A 9 14.44 -8.00 -11.33
C VAL A 9 15.11 -9.34 -11.11
N VAL A 10 16.14 -9.35 -10.27
CA VAL A 10 16.83 -10.55 -9.83
C VAL A 10 16.19 -11.03 -8.55
N VAL A 11 15.55 -12.19 -8.62
CA VAL A 11 14.99 -12.91 -7.49
C VAL A 11 15.69 -14.28 -7.46
N ASP A 12 16.60 -14.47 -6.50
CA ASP A 12 17.42 -15.68 -6.41
C ASP A 12 16.65 -16.78 -5.66
N ASP A 13 16.04 -17.70 -6.40
CA ASP A 13 15.32 -18.86 -5.86
C ASP A 13 16.18 -19.70 -4.91
N ALA A 14 17.48 -19.82 -5.18
CA ALA A 14 18.39 -20.55 -4.30
C ALA A 14 18.66 -19.77 -3.00
N ALA A 15 18.73 -18.44 -3.04
CA ALA A 15 18.79 -17.61 -1.83
C ALA A 15 17.51 -17.67 -1.02
N ILE A 16 16.35 -17.67 -1.69
CA ILE A 16 15.04 -17.83 -1.06
C ILE A 16 14.99 -19.16 -0.30
N GLN A 17 15.33 -20.25 -0.98
CA GLN A 17 15.34 -21.57 -0.37
C GLN A 17 16.30 -21.62 0.84
N ARG A 18 17.52 -21.08 0.72
CA ARG A 18 18.46 -21.01 1.85
C ARG A 18 17.93 -20.22 3.04
N ALA A 19 17.27 -19.10 2.80
CA ALA A 19 16.66 -18.29 3.87
C ALA A 19 15.55 -19.07 4.57
N GLN A 20 14.66 -19.70 3.80
CA GLN A 20 13.54 -20.49 4.31
C GLN A 20 14.01 -21.73 5.09
N GLU A 21 15.03 -22.44 4.60
CA GLU A 21 15.66 -23.56 5.32
C GLU A 21 16.30 -23.12 6.64
N ALA A 22 16.75 -21.85 6.73
CA ALA A 22 17.25 -21.24 7.95
C ALA A 22 16.15 -20.63 8.84
N GLY A 23 14.87 -20.70 8.44
CA GLY A 23 13.75 -20.09 9.15
C GLY A 23 13.70 -18.56 9.06
N ALA A 24 14.39 -17.97 8.07
CA ALA A 24 14.41 -16.53 7.82
C ALA A 24 13.51 -16.16 6.63
N ASP A 25 12.81 -15.03 6.75
CA ASP A 25 11.93 -14.53 5.71
C ASP A 25 12.69 -13.96 4.52
N ALA A 26 12.30 -14.36 3.31
CA ALA A 26 12.83 -13.82 2.07
C ALA A 26 12.08 -12.56 1.62
N TRP A 27 12.21 -11.47 2.40
CA TRP A 27 11.44 -10.22 2.18
C TRP A 27 11.54 -9.66 0.76
N TRP A 28 12.68 -9.85 0.09
CA TRP A 28 12.91 -9.35 -1.26
C TRP A 28 11.95 -9.89 -2.32
N ILE A 29 11.22 -10.99 -2.05
CA ILE A 29 10.13 -11.47 -2.92
C ILE A 29 9.03 -10.40 -3.04
N TYR A 30 8.85 -9.55 -2.02
CA TYR A 30 7.79 -8.53 -1.98
C TYR A 30 7.95 -7.44 -3.06
N VAL A 31 9.12 -7.32 -3.71
CA VAL A 31 9.29 -6.50 -4.91
C VAL A 31 8.27 -6.86 -6.01
N THR A 32 7.89 -8.13 -6.09
CA THR A 32 6.91 -8.62 -7.08
C THR A 32 5.51 -8.12 -6.79
N GLU A 33 5.15 -7.93 -5.52
CA GLU A 33 3.89 -7.31 -5.12
C GLU A 33 3.92 -5.80 -5.37
N VAL A 34 5.03 -5.11 -5.10
CA VAL A 34 5.16 -3.67 -5.38
C VAL A 34 5.03 -3.36 -6.87
N LEU A 35 5.75 -4.11 -7.73
CA LEU A 35 5.64 -3.94 -9.18
C LEU A 35 4.31 -4.48 -9.72
N GLY A 36 3.81 -5.56 -9.15
CA GLY A 36 2.51 -6.17 -9.43
C GLY A 36 1.34 -5.26 -9.08
N HIS A 37 1.45 -4.42 -8.07
CA HIS A 37 0.46 -3.40 -7.72
C HIS A 37 0.44 -2.26 -8.75
N LEU A 38 1.43 -2.11 -9.63
CA LEU A 38 1.40 -1.13 -10.73
C LEU A 38 1.16 -1.77 -12.11
N ARG A 39 1.16 -3.09 -12.19
CA ARG A 39 1.28 -3.83 -13.46
C ARG A 39 2.43 -3.33 -14.32
N LEU A 40 3.50 -2.86 -13.66
CA LEU A 40 4.73 -2.47 -14.32
C LEU A 40 5.36 -3.75 -14.90
N PRO A 41 5.59 -3.82 -16.22
CA PRO A 41 6.12 -5.03 -16.82
C PRO A 41 7.60 -5.17 -16.47
N PHE A 42 7.96 -6.31 -15.88
CA PHE A 42 9.33 -6.67 -15.58
C PHE A 42 9.64 -8.10 -16.02
N ARG A 43 10.93 -8.38 -16.24
CA ARG A 43 11.45 -9.73 -16.43
C ARG A 43 12.10 -10.21 -15.12
N SER A 44 11.74 -11.40 -14.66
CA SER A 44 12.53 -12.08 -13.61
C SER A 44 13.76 -12.70 -14.24
N LEU A 45 14.93 -12.47 -13.64
CA LEU A 45 16.21 -13.07 -14.04
C LEU A 45 16.80 -13.85 -12.88
N THR A 46 17.47 -14.95 -13.19
CA THR A 46 18.40 -15.61 -12.27
C THR A 46 19.66 -14.77 -12.08
N PRO A 47 20.45 -14.98 -10.99
CA PRO A 47 21.72 -14.28 -10.81
C PRO A 47 22.69 -14.44 -11.99
N ASP A 48 22.72 -15.62 -12.61
CA ASP A 48 23.58 -15.91 -13.75
C ASP A 48 23.16 -15.12 -15.01
N GLU A 49 21.86 -15.07 -15.32
CA GLU A 49 21.33 -14.25 -16.42
C GLU A 49 21.53 -12.76 -16.19
N ALA A 50 21.51 -12.32 -14.93
CA ALA A 50 21.74 -10.93 -14.55
C ALA A 50 23.20 -10.47 -14.73
N THR A 51 24.17 -11.39 -14.87
CA THR A 51 25.57 -11.04 -15.11
C THR A 51 25.80 -10.42 -16.48
N SER A 52 25.01 -10.83 -17.46
CA SER A 52 24.97 -10.30 -18.83
C SER A 52 23.52 -10.04 -19.20
N PRO A 53 22.92 -8.94 -18.69
CA PRO A 53 21.52 -8.66 -18.92
C PRO A 53 21.20 -8.65 -20.42
N PRO A 54 20.03 -9.19 -20.83
CA PRO A 54 19.61 -9.14 -22.23
C PRO A 54 19.55 -7.72 -22.79
N ASP A 55 19.76 -7.56 -24.10
CA ASP A 55 19.83 -6.25 -24.78
C ASP A 55 18.59 -5.36 -24.63
N ASP A 56 17.45 -5.93 -24.26
CA ASP A 56 16.20 -5.20 -24.02
C ASP A 56 16.02 -4.72 -22.57
N VAL A 57 16.95 -5.07 -21.67
CA VAL A 57 16.97 -4.64 -20.27
C VAL A 57 17.81 -3.37 -20.13
N ALA A 58 17.19 -2.31 -19.65
CA ALA A 58 17.83 -1.02 -19.38
C ALA A 58 18.06 -0.79 -17.88
N VAL A 59 17.15 -1.28 -17.04
CA VAL A 59 17.20 -1.18 -15.58
C VAL A 59 17.23 -2.59 -14.99
N LEU A 60 18.24 -2.88 -14.18
CA LEU A 60 18.39 -4.15 -13.47
C LEU A 60 18.28 -3.90 -11.96
N VAL A 61 17.33 -4.57 -11.31
CA VAL A 61 17.09 -4.47 -9.87
C VAL A 61 17.53 -5.77 -9.20
N PHE A 62 18.52 -5.69 -8.30
CA PHE A 62 18.77 -6.74 -7.32
C PHE A 62 17.93 -6.45 -6.09
N ALA A 63 16.89 -7.26 -5.88
CA ALA A 63 15.95 -7.04 -4.79
C ALA A 63 16.52 -7.42 -3.42
N GLY A 64 17.60 -8.21 -3.36
CA GLY A 64 18.29 -8.51 -2.11
C GLY A 64 19.80 -8.57 -2.31
N THR A 65 20.51 -9.02 -1.28
CA THR A 65 21.97 -9.13 -1.31
C THR A 65 22.42 -10.15 -2.36
N PRO A 66 23.15 -9.71 -3.41
CA PRO A 66 23.57 -10.60 -4.49
C PRO A 66 24.69 -11.54 -4.04
N THR A 67 24.66 -12.77 -4.55
CA THR A 67 25.79 -13.70 -4.47
C THR A 67 26.38 -13.87 -5.86
N LEU A 68 27.47 -13.14 -6.15
CA LEU A 68 28.12 -13.12 -7.46
C LEU A 68 29.63 -13.30 -7.31
N ASP A 69 30.25 -14.00 -8.24
CA ASP A 69 31.70 -14.12 -8.30
C ASP A 69 32.34 -12.85 -8.91
N PRO A 70 33.67 -12.67 -8.77
CA PRO A 70 34.34 -11.47 -9.29
C PRO A 70 34.25 -11.28 -10.81
N ALA A 71 34.10 -12.36 -11.60
CA ALA A 71 33.99 -12.26 -13.06
C ALA A 71 32.60 -11.75 -13.46
N ALA A 72 31.56 -12.24 -12.79
CA ALA A 72 30.19 -11.75 -12.91
C ALA A 72 30.08 -10.26 -12.55
N VAL A 73 30.70 -9.83 -11.44
CA VAL A 73 30.75 -8.40 -11.05
C VAL A 73 31.42 -7.55 -12.13
N ALA A 74 32.52 -8.03 -12.72
CA ALA A 74 33.23 -7.31 -13.77
C ALA A 74 32.42 -7.19 -15.08
N GLU A 75 31.63 -8.22 -15.43
CA GLU A 75 30.71 -8.14 -16.57
C GLU A 75 29.60 -7.12 -16.33
N LEU A 76 28.98 -7.18 -15.15
CA LEU A 76 27.92 -6.23 -14.80
C LEU A 76 28.44 -4.79 -14.76
N GLU A 77 29.67 -4.58 -14.26
CA GLU A 77 30.31 -3.26 -14.31
C GLU A 77 30.47 -2.76 -15.76
N ARG A 78 30.84 -3.64 -16.71
CA ARG A 78 30.92 -3.29 -18.12
C ARG A 78 29.56 -2.91 -18.69
N TRP A 79 28.51 -3.65 -18.36
CA TRP A 79 27.13 -3.34 -18.77
C TRP A 79 26.68 -1.97 -18.23
N VAL A 80 26.90 -1.69 -16.94
CA VAL A 80 26.60 -0.37 -16.34
C VAL A 80 27.39 0.73 -17.06
N ARG A 81 28.69 0.55 -17.28
CA ARG A 81 29.53 1.54 -18.00
C ARG A 81 29.05 1.85 -19.41
N ALA A 82 28.38 0.89 -20.06
CA ALA A 82 27.83 1.01 -21.40
C ALA A 82 26.45 1.69 -21.45
N GLY A 83 25.84 2.01 -20.31
CA GLY A 83 24.57 2.74 -20.22
C GLY A 83 23.49 2.04 -19.38
N GLY A 84 23.77 0.83 -18.88
CA GLY A 84 22.85 0.14 -17.99
C GLY A 84 22.66 0.86 -16.65
N ALA A 85 21.46 0.75 -16.08
CA ALA A 85 21.15 1.27 -14.76
C ALA A 85 20.96 0.12 -13.76
N LEU A 86 21.82 0.08 -12.74
CA LEU A 86 21.78 -0.91 -11.67
C LEU A 86 21.11 -0.33 -10.42
N ILE A 87 20.15 -1.04 -9.84
CA ILE A 87 19.56 -0.72 -8.53
C ILE A 87 19.78 -1.93 -7.62
N VAL A 88 20.29 -1.71 -6.42
CA VAL A 88 20.47 -2.74 -5.40
C VAL A 88 19.72 -2.33 -4.14
N VAL A 89 18.96 -3.24 -3.56
CA VAL A 89 18.24 -3.03 -2.29
C VAL A 89 18.83 -3.92 -1.20
N GLY A 90 19.05 -3.35 -0.02
CA GLY A 90 19.75 -3.96 1.10
C GLY A 90 21.28 -3.88 0.97
N ASP A 91 21.97 -4.89 1.52
CA ASP A 91 23.44 -4.94 1.46
C ASP A 91 23.93 -5.17 0.02
N PRO A 92 24.79 -4.28 -0.53
CA PRO A 92 25.27 -4.38 -1.90
C PRO A 92 26.23 -5.56 -2.14
N GLY A 93 26.81 -6.16 -1.08
CA GLY A 93 27.67 -7.33 -1.17
C GLY A 93 28.79 -7.18 -2.22
N PRO A 94 28.95 -8.15 -3.14
CA PRO A 94 29.93 -8.07 -4.23
C PRO A 94 29.76 -6.85 -5.16
N LEU A 95 28.57 -6.25 -5.24
CA LEU A 95 28.28 -5.09 -6.10
C LEU A 95 28.67 -3.75 -5.46
N ALA A 96 29.14 -3.76 -4.20
CA ALA A 96 29.59 -2.56 -3.49
C ALA A 96 30.68 -1.78 -4.26
N SER A 97 31.53 -2.48 -5.01
CA SER A 97 32.57 -1.87 -5.86
C SER A 97 32.00 -1.05 -7.01
N ILE A 98 30.90 -1.51 -7.62
CA ILE A 98 30.18 -0.80 -8.70
C ILE A 98 29.51 0.44 -8.11
N ALA A 99 28.78 0.29 -7.00
CA ALA A 99 28.09 1.37 -6.30
C ALA A 99 29.04 2.37 -5.60
N GLY A 100 30.31 2.03 -5.42
CA GLY A 100 31.31 2.90 -4.77
C GLY A 100 31.11 3.03 -3.25
N VAL A 101 30.56 2.00 -2.62
CA VAL A 101 30.24 1.99 -1.18
C VAL A 101 30.88 0.84 -0.43
N THR A 102 30.83 0.88 0.90
CA THR A 102 31.00 -0.30 1.76
C THR A 102 29.97 -0.32 2.88
N SER A 103 29.50 -1.50 3.27
CA SER A 103 28.55 -1.69 4.37
C SER A 103 29.22 -1.40 5.72
N ALA A 104 28.53 -0.64 6.57
CA ALA A 104 29.03 -0.08 7.82
C ALA A 104 28.25 -0.58 9.06
N GLY A 105 27.57 -1.71 8.93
CA GLY A 105 26.79 -2.36 10.00
C GLY A 105 25.29 -2.37 9.73
N ALA A 106 24.61 -3.36 10.30
CA ALA A 106 23.17 -3.55 10.16
C ALA A 106 22.37 -2.49 10.94
N VAL A 107 21.14 -2.27 10.50
CA VAL A 107 20.13 -1.44 11.17
C VAL A 107 18.89 -2.31 11.32
N ASP A 108 18.43 -2.52 12.56
CA ASP A 108 17.20 -3.27 12.80
C ASP A 108 15.96 -2.39 12.65
N ASP A 109 16.03 -1.16 13.17
CA ASP A 109 14.97 -0.15 13.20
C ASP A 109 15.59 1.26 13.17
N GLY A 110 15.04 2.18 12.38
CA GLY A 110 15.57 3.54 12.31
C GLY A 110 14.72 4.50 11.47
N GLN A 111 15.13 5.76 11.45
CA GLN A 111 14.50 6.81 10.64
C GLN A 111 15.44 7.20 9.49
N VAL A 112 14.86 7.46 8.32
CA VAL A 112 15.59 7.77 7.10
C VAL A 112 15.13 9.09 6.51
N THR A 113 16.00 10.09 6.55
CA THR A 113 15.77 11.37 5.89
C THR A 113 16.17 11.30 4.41
N ILE A 114 15.21 11.58 3.51
CA ILE A 114 15.46 11.66 2.07
C ILE A 114 16.14 12.99 1.75
N ALA A 115 17.33 12.94 1.12
CA ALA A 115 18.11 14.13 0.74
C ALA A 115 17.53 14.79 -0.53
N ASP A 116 17.87 16.06 -0.77
CA ASP A 116 17.53 16.71 -2.04
C ASP A 116 18.35 16.12 -3.19
N SER A 117 17.67 15.73 -4.28
CA SER A 117 18.29 15.05 -5.41
C SER A 117 17.38 15.08 -6.65
N PRO A 118 17.93 15.17 -7.87
CA PRO A 118 17.15 15.07 -9.11
C PRO A 118 16.49 13.71 -9.33
N VAL A 119 16.85 12.69 -8.52
CA VAL A 119 16.16 11.40 -8.53
C VAL A 119 14.70 11.56 -8.08
N TRP A 120 14.44 12.50 -7.16
CA TRP A 120 13.15 12.69 -6.52
C TRP A 120 12.31 13.71 -7.27
N SER A 121 11.20 13.26 -7.83
CA SER A 121 10.14 14.12 -8.35
C SER A 121 9.15 14.55 -7.27
N SER A 122 9.05 13.76 -6.19
CA SER A 122 8.33 14.09 -4.97
C SER A 122 9.10 13.52 -3.80
N ARG A 123 9.47 14.39 -2.86
CA ARG A 123 10.24 14.02 -1.66
C ARG A 123 9.29 13.99 -0.46
N PRO A 124 9.28 12.92 0.34
CA PRO A 124 8.68 12.96 1.67
C PRO A 124 9.27 14.12 2.48
N ASP A 125 8.41 14.88 3.14
CA ASP A 125 8.81 16.00 4.00
C ASP A 125 9.12 15.56 5.43
N VAL A 126 8.83 14.30 5.76
CA VAL A 126 9.19 13.62 7.02
C VAL A 126 10.35 12.62 6.83
N ALA A 127 11.05 12.30 7.91
CA ALA A 127 11.92 11.13 7.94
C ALA A 127 11.05 9.86 7.89
N LEU A 128 11.46 8.86 7.10
CA LEU A 128 10.72 7.62 6.92
C LEU A 128 11.17 6.56 7.92
N HIS A 129 10.20 5.95 8.62
CA HIS A 129 10.47 4.79 9.47
C HIS A 129 10.89 3.61 8.61
N ALA A 130 12.05 3.01 8.90
CA ALA A 130 12.57 1.84 8.22
C ALA A 130 12.85 0.70 9.21
N VAL A 131 12.51 -0.51 8.79
CA VAL A 131 12.78 -1.76 9.50
C VAL A 131 13.74 -2.58 8.65
N GLY A 132 14.93 -2.85 9.19
CA GLY A 132 15.98 -3.58 8.49
C GLY A 132 16.83 -2.73 7.54
N GLY A 133 18.03 -3.22 7.26
CA GLY A 133 18.96 -2.65 6.29
C GLY A 133 20.39 -2.55 6.81
N VAL A 134 21.20 -1.76 6.09
CA VAL A 134 22.59 -1.49 6.40
C VAL A 134 22.91 -0.01 6.29
N ARG A 135 23.84 0.44 7.13
CA ARG A 135 24.51 1.73 6.94
C ARG A 135 25.52 1.60 5.82
N LEU A 136 25.68 2.63 5.00
CA LEU A 136 26.67 2.68 3.94
C LEU A 136 27.72 3.73 4.26
N THR A 137 28.96 3.48 3.83
CA THR A 137 29.98 4.52 3.66
C THR A 137 30.25 4.72 2.19
N THR A 138 30.55 5.95 1.80
CA THR A 138 30.71 6.36 0.41
C THR A 138 32.13 6.83 0.10
N ARG A 139 32.49 6.75 -1.17
CA ARG A 139 33.64 7.47 -1.76
C ARG A 139 33.25 8.90 -2.11
N GLU A 140 34.23 9.73 -2.46
CA GLU A 140 34.01 11.13 -2.85
C GLU A 140 33.18 11.29 -4.14
N ASP A 141 33.14 10.28 -5.02
CA ASP A 141 32.43 10.29 -6.31
C ASP A 141 30.99 9.73 -6.25
N VAL A 142 30.43 9.62 -5.04
CA VAL A 142 29.11 9.02 -4.79
C VAL A 142 28.17 10.03 -4.14
N ASP A 143 27.03 10.26 -4.80
CA ASP A 143 25.98 11.15 -4.30
C ASP A 143 25.14 10.42 -3.24
N VAL A 144 24.88 11.09 -2.13
CA VAL A 144 24.01 10.57 -1.07
C VAL A 144 22.57 10.98 -1.35
N LEU A 145 21.69 9.99 -1.50
CA LEU A 145 20.28 10.18 -1.82
C LEU A 145 19.37 10.19 -0.58
N ALA A 146 19.78 9.49 0.48
CA ALA A 146 19.11 9.46 1.77
C ALA A 146 20.08 9.10 2.88
N GLN A 147 19.77 9.45 4.12
CA GLN A 147 20.60 9.20 5.29
C GLN A 147 19.78 8.59 6.42
N TRP A 148 20.37 7.63 7.12
CA TRP A 148 19.92 7.21 8.43
C TRP A 148 20.12 8.37 9.40
N ASP A 149 19.07 8.69 10.15
CA ASP A 149 19.15 9.68 11.21
C ASP A 149 20.18 9.26 12.26
N PRO A 150 20.87 10.24 12.88
CA PRO A 150 21.87 9.95 13.89
C PRO A 150 21.24 9.28 15.11
N THR A 151 22.00 8.38 15.73
CA THR A 151 21.73 7.80 17.05
C THR A 151 22.77 8.32 18.04
N ASP A 152 22.57 8.08 19.34
CA ASP A 152 23.50 8.56 20.38
C ASP A 152 24.96 8.13 20.13
N ASP A 153 25.16 6.94 19.56
CA ASP A 153 26.49 6.34 19.34
C ASP A 153 27.01 6.42 17.89
N VAL A 154 26.13 6.71 16.93
CA VAL A 154 26.48 6.70 15.49
C VAL A 154 25.86 7.93 14.82
N GLY A 155 26.70 8.79 14.25
CA GLY A 155 26.24 9.96 13.48
C GLY A 155 25.48 9.56 12.21
N ALA A 156 24.93 10.54 11.49
CA ALA A 156 24.20 10.28 10.25
C ALA A 156 25.07 9.52 9.25
N GLN A 157 24.50 8.49 8.62
CA GLN A 157 25.19 7.65 7.62
C GLN A 157 24.31 7.49 6.38
N PRO A 158 24.89 7.42 5.18
CA PRO A 158 24.14 7.13 3.96
C PRO A 158 23.25 5.87 4.07
N ALA A 159 21.99 6.04 3.72
CA ALA A 159 20.95 5.00 3.62
C ALA A 159 20.58 4.71 2.17
N ALA A 160 20.77 5.68 1.27
CA ALA A 160 20.66 5.49 -0.16
C ALA A 160 21.71 6.32 -0.89
N VAL A 161 22.23 5.80 -2.00
CA VAL A 161 23.29 6.44 -2.79
C VAL A 161 23.09 6.28 -4.28
N LEU A 162 23.73 7.15 -5.05
CA LEU A 162 23.83 7.12 -6.50
C LEU A 162 25.29 7.30 -6.91
N ARG A 163 25.74 6.50 -7.87
CA ARG A 163 27.03 6.68 -8.54
C ARG A 163 26.85 6.62 -10.04
N LYS A 164 27.33 7.64 -10.74
CA LYS A 164 27.45 7.62 -12.20
C LYS A 164 28.71 6.83 -12.59
N LEU A 165 28.58 5.94 -13.56
CA LEU A 165 29.68 5.09 -14.01
C LEU A 165 29.65 4.92 -15.54
N GLY A 166 30.61 5.54 -16.24
CA GLY A 166 30.55 5.59 -17.71
C GLY A 166 29.34 6.39 -18.16
N THR A 167 28.52 5.80 -19.03
CA THR A 167 27.24 6.39 -19.46
C THR A 167 26.04 5.92 -18.62
N GLY A 168 26.21 4.89 -17.78
CA GLY A 168 25.16 4.38 -16.90
C GLY A 168 25.33 4.80 -15.44
N LEU A 169 24.67 4.06 -14.55
CA LEU A 169 24.62 4.39 -13.13
C LEU A 169 24.35 3.18 -12.24
N ALA A 170 24.72 3.30 -10.97
CA ALA A 170 24.38 2.37 -9.91
C ALA A 170 23.75 3.12 -8.74
N MET A 171 22.62 2.62 -8.25
CA MET A 171 21.95 3.09 -7.04
C MET A 171 21.94 1.96 -6.02
N THR A 172 22.15 2.30 -4.76
CA THR A 172 22.00 1.36 -3.65
C THR A 172 21.08 1.96 -2.61
N LEU A 173 19.99 1.27 -2.30
CA LEU A 173 19.13 1.53 -1.15
C LEU A 173 19.60 0.59 -0.04
N GLY A 174 20.43 1.07 0.88
CA GLY A 174 20.90 0.27 2.02
C GLY A 174 19.78 -0.11 2.99
N VAL A 175 18.66 0.61 2.95
CA VAL A 175 17.41 0.24 3.66
C VAL A 175 16.85 -1.07 3.10
N ASP A 176 16.37 -1.96 3.96
CA ASP A 176 15.52 -3.06 3.52
C ASP A 176 14.10 -2.53 3.27
N VAL A 177 13.89 -2.01 2.07
CA VAL A 177 12.62 -1.41 1.64
C VAL A 177 11.48 -2.43 1.73
N TRP A 178 11.77 -3.72 1.49
CA TRP A 178 10.75 -4.76 1.44
C TRP A 178 10.29 -5.15 2.84
N GLN A 179 11.25 -5.40 3.74
CA GLN A 179 10.94 -5.64 5.15
C GLN A 179 10.23 -4.45 5.76
N SER A 180 10.67 -3.22 5.47
CA SER A 180 10.02 -1.99 5.93
C SER A 180 8.55 -1.93 5.50
N ILE A 181 8.26 -2.13 4.21
CA ILE A 181 6.88 -2.14 3.71
C ILE A 181 6.04 -3.22 4.41
N VAL A 182 6.52 -4.47 4.43
CA VAL A 182 5.78 -5.60 4.99
C VAL A 182 5.52 -5.42 6.49
N ARG A 183 6.54 -5.06 7.27
CA ARG A 183 6.41 -4.91 8.73
C ARG A 183 5.52 -3.74 9.10
N ILE A 184 5.58 -2.64 8.37
CA ILE A 184 4.69 -1.50 8.62
C ILE A 184 3.23 -1.88 8.32
N GLN A 185 2.97 -2.57 7.20
CA GLN A 185 1.58 -2.88 6.79
C GLN A 185 0.93 -4.06 7.50
N GLN A 186 1.70 -5.11 7.79
CA GLN A 186 1.20 -6.34 8.42
C GLN A 186 1.47 -6.38 9.92
N GLY A 187 2.37 -5.52 10.42
CA GLY A 187 2.84 -5.58 11.79
C GLY A 187 3.67 -6.83 12.11
N TYR A 188 3.83 -7.06 13.40
CA TYR A 188 4.38 -8.24 14.05
C TYR A 188 3.26 -9.16 14.52
N ALA A 189 3.63 -10.35 14.99
CA ALA A 189 2.70 -11.29 15.60
C ALA A 189 2.10 -10.70 16.89
N VAL A 190 0.78 -10.74 17.01
CA VAL A 190 0.04 -10.32 18.21
C VAL A 190 -0.07 -11.51 19.16
N VAL A 191 0.71 -11.48 20.23
CA VAL A 191 0.75 -12.54 21.27
C VAL A 191 0.51 -12.00 22.69
N ALA A 192 0.49 -10.68 22.84
CA ALA A 192 0.26 -9.93 24.06
C ALA A 192 -0.19 -8.52 23.66
N ASP A 193 -0.76 -7.77 24.61
CA ASP A 193 -1.08 -6.37 24.40
C ASP A 193 0.16 -5.56 24.02
N GLY A 194 -0.05 -4.54 23.20
CA GLY A 194 0.99 -3.61 22.79
C GLY A 194 1.39 -2.65 23.91
N LYS A 195 2.47 -1.90 23.68
CA LYS A 195 2.90 -0.86 24.60
C LYS A 195 2.02 0.39 24.40
N PRO A 196 1.33 0.90 25.45
CA PRO A 196 0.52 2.12 25.32
C PRO A 196 1.38 3.36 25.04
N ALA A 197 0.77 4.35 24.39
CA ALA A 197 1.42 5.65 24.16
C ALA A 197 1.70 6.36 25.50
N ALA A 198 2.92 6.85 25.68
CA ALA A 198 3.35 7.49 26.93
C ALA A 198 2.56 8.78 27.28
N ASP A 199 1.90 9.38 26.29
CA ASP A 199 1.08 10.59 26.45
C ASP A 199 -0.37 10.31 26.91
N GLY A 200 -0.76 9.04 27.02
CA GLY A 200 -2.11 8.60 27.45
C GLY A 200 -3.15 8.56 26.34
N THR A 201 -2.80 8.90 25.10
CA THR A 201 -3.76 9.00 23.99
C THR A 201 -4.18 7.64 23.41
N ALA A 202 -3.35 6.61 23.60
CA ALA A 202 -3.60 5.23 23.13
C ALA A 202 -3.31 4.19 24.22
N PRO A 203 -4.24 3.98 25.19
CA PRO A 203 -4.14 2.93 26.19
C PRO A 203 -4.55 1.57 25.59
N ILE A 204 -3.64 0.95 24.81
CA ILE A 204 -3.89 -0.31 24.09
C ILE A 204 -3.68 -1.56 24.95
N ASP A 205 -3.16 -1.40 26.17
CA ASP A 205 -2.97 -2.41 27.20
C ASP A 205 -4.24 -2.73 28.00
N ASP A 206 -5.36 -2.91 27.28
CA ASP A 206 -6.69 -3.08 27.87
C ASP A 206 -7.11 -4.56 28.06
N GLY A 207 -6.20 -5.51 27.84
CA GLY A 207 -6.45 -6.94 27.97
C GLY A 207 -7.16 -7.58 26.77
N ILE A 208 -7.29 -6.87 25.65
CA ILE A 208 -7.89 -7.36 24.41
C ILE A 208 -6.85 -7.27 23.30
N LEU A 209 -6.47 -8.42 22.74
CA LEU A 209 -5.52 -8.50 21.64
C LEU A 209 -6.10 -7.98 20.32
N LYS A 210 -5.53 -6.92 19.78
CA LYS A 210 -5.96 -6.20 18.57
C LYS A 210 -4.82 -6.09 17.57
N CYS A 211 -5.16 -5.75 16.33
CA CYS A 211 -4.19 -5.52 15.25
C CYS A 211 -3.05 -4.59 15.68
N GLU A 212 -3.36 -3.50 16.39
CA GLU A 212 -2.41 -2.44 16.76
C GLU A 212 -1.39 -2.85 17.82
N ASP A 213 -1.61 -3.97 18.53
CA ASP A 213 -0.64 -4.50 19.49
C ASP A 213 0.65 -4.98 18.83
N GLY A 214 0.57 -5.32 17.55
CA GLY A 214 1.71 -5.69 16.71
C GLY A 214 2.15 -4.59 15.75
N MET A 215 1.76 -3.32 15.92
CA MET A 215 2.17 -2.26 14.99
C MET A 215 3.71 -2.09 14.96
N ALA A 216 4.25 -1.69 13.80
CA ALA A 216 5.69 -1.39 13.69
C ALA A 216 6.03 0.09 13.94
N LEU A 217 5.09 1.00 13.67
CA LEU A 217 5.31 2.44 13.85
C LEU A 217 5.35 2.83 15.34
N SER A 218 6.06 3.91 15.64
CA SER A 218 6.27 4.45 16.99
C SER A 218 5.28 5.58 17.28
N PHE A 219 4.60 5.49 18.43
CA PHE A 219 3.76 6.56 18.93
C PHE A 219 4.52 7.89 19.15
N GLU A 220 5.82 7.83 19.41
CA GLU A 220 6.65 8.99 19.71
C GLU A 220 7.24 9.67 18.47
N ARG A 221 7.55 8.89 17.43
CA ARG A 221 8.29 9.39 16.26
C ARG A 221 7.45 9.52 15.00
N ASP A 222 6.40 8.72 14.87
CA ASP A 222 5.65 8.56 13.62
C ASP A 222 4.23 9.16 13.70
N ARG A 223 4.01 10.06 14.66
CA ARG A 223 2.75 10.80 14.81
C ARG A 223 2.98 12.30 14.78
N ALA A 224 2.01 13.03 14.22
CA ALA A 224 1.95 14.48 14.28
C ALA A 224 0.56 14.95 14.73
N MET A 225 0.49 16.18 15.24
CA MET A 225 -0.80 16.84 15.47
C MET A 225 -1.46 17.14 14.12
N PRO A 226 -2.79 16.99 13.99
CA PRO A 226 -3.52 17.47 12.82
C PRO A 226 -3.24 18.96 12.58
N PRO A 227 -3.09 19.41 11.32
CA PRO A 227 -2.76 20.79 11.01
C PRO A 227 -3.73 21.80 11.62
N GLY A 228 -3.19 22.82 12.30
CA GLY A 228 -3.98 23.89 12.93
C GLY A 228 -4.47 23.57 14.35
N GLU A 229 -4.33 22.33 14.81
CA GLU A 229 -4.62 21.97 16.20
C GLU A 229 -3.45 22.37 17.13
N PRO A 230 -3.74 22.75 18.40
CA PRO A 230 -2.71 23.07 19.37
C PRO A 230 -1.92 21.82 19.77
N GLU A 231 -0.69 22.01 20.28
CA GLU A 231 0.07 20.91 20.88
C GLU A 231 -0.72 20.21 21.99
N LEU A 232 -0.54 18.88 22.08
CA LEU A 232 -1.17 18.07 23.11
C LEU A 232 -0.77 18.54 24.51
N THR A 233 -1.76 18.83 25.35
CA THR A 233 -1.52 19.12 26.77
C THR A 233 -1.53 17.82 27.57
N ALA A 234 -0.40 17.46 28.17
CA ALA A 234 -0.29 16.27 29.02
C ALA A 234 -0.64 16.57 30.49
N PRO A 235 -1.21 15.59 31.24
CA PRO A 235 -1.62 14.27 30.78
C PRO A 235 -2.94 14.31 29.99
N PHE A 236 -3.06 13.46 28.97
CA PHE A 236 -4.32 13.29 28.24
C PHE A 236 -5.22 12.26 28.96
N GLU A 237 -6.46 12.64 29.25
CA GLU A 237 -7.48 11.71 29.78
C GLU A 237 -8.26 11.09 28.62
N HIS A 238 -8.05 9.78 28.41
CA HIS A 238 -8.73 9.03 27.37
C HIS A 238 -10.23 8.89 27.68
N SER A 239 -11.07 9.66 27.00
CA SER A 239 -12.52 9.74 27.21
C SER A 239 -13.26 9.98 25.89
N TYR A 240 -14.52 9.54 25.80
CA TYR A 240 -15.35 9.67 24.60
C TYR A 240 -16.47 10.71 24.82
N PRO A 241 -16.63 11.72 23.94
CA PRO A 241 -15.74 12.04 22.82
C PRO A 241 -14.38 12.59 23.29
N PRO A 242 -13.32 12.55 22.45
CA PRO A 242 -12.02 13.08 22.83
C PRO A 242 -12.11 14.58 23.18
N PRO A 243 -11.52 15.03 24.29
CA PRO A 243 -11.64 16.42 24.74
C PRO A 243 -10.88 17.41 23.85
N ALA A 244 -9.94 16.93 23.04
CA ALA A 244 -9.18 17.69 22.04
C ALA A 244 -8.62 16.74 20.98
N ALA A 245 -8.12 17.30 19.87
CA ALA A 245 -7.28 16.56 18.95
C ALA A 245 -6.03 16.00 19.65
N VAL A 246 -5.50 14.89 19.12
CA VAL A 246 -4.30 14.21 19.63
C VAL A 246 -3.36 13.91 18.46
N PRO A 247 -2.07 13.62 18.72
CA PRO A 247 -1.17 13.16 17.68
C PRO A 247 -1.71 11.87 17.03
N MET A 248 -1.65 11.81 15.71
CA MET A 248 -2.12 10.70 14.87
C MET A 248 -1.01 10.25 13.94
N PHE A 249 -1.09 9.01 13.42
CA PHE A 249 -0.19 8.56 12.36
C PHE A 249 -0.58 9.25 11.06
N ASP A 250 0.03 10.38 10.75
CA ASP A 250 -0.38 11.26 9.66
C ASP A 250 0.21 10.88 8.30
N GLN A 251 1.13 9.91 8.25
CA GLN A 251 1.89 9.56 7.04
C GLN A 251 1.74 8.09 6.62
N PRO A 252 1.45 7.79 5.34
CA PRO A 252 1.42 6.43 4.82
C PRO A 252 2.84 5.91 4.51
N TYR A 253 3.65 5.67 5.55
CA TYR A 253 5.08 5.32 5.46
C TYR A 253 5.43 4.18 4.49
N ALA A 254 4.66 3.09 4.45
CA ALA A 254 4.89 2.00 3.51
C ALA A 254 4.66 2.43 2.05
N ASP A 255 3.68 3.29 1.80
CA ASP A 255 3.43 3.83 0.44
C ASP A 255 4.48 4.87 0.04
N LEU A 256 5.02 5.61 1.02
CA LEU A 256 6.17 6.49 0.79
C LEU A 256 7.42 5.68 0.44
N TRP A 257 7.68 4.54 1.07
CA TRP A 257 8.75 3.62 0.68
C TRP A 257 8.56 3.04 -0.72
N ARG A 258 7.33 2.65 -1.09
CA ARG A 258 7.00 2.27 -2.47
C ARG A 258 7.35 3.40 -3.43
N SER A 259 6.91 4.63 -3.12
CA SER A 259 7.19 5.81 -3.94
C SER A 259 8.69 6.07 -4.11
N VAL A 260 9.49 5.95 -3.05
CA VAL A 260 10.96 6.09 -3.13
C VAL A 260 11.56 5.07 -4.09
N PHE A 261 11.21 3.80 -3.96
CA PHE A 261 11.70 2.76 -4.86
C PHE A 261 11.28 2.99 -6.32
N LEU A 262 10.01 3.34 -6.56
CA LEU A 262 9.49 3.56 -7.90
C LEU A 262 10.08 4.79 -8.57
N GLN A 263 10.35 5.85 -7.81
CA GLN A 263 11.09 7.02 -8.31
C GLN A 263 12.51 6.65 -8.74
N CYS A 264 13.21 5.76 -8.01
CA CYS A 264 14.49 5.21 -8.47
C CYS A 264 14.35 4.47 -9.80
N VAL A 265 13.33 3.61 -9.96
CA VAL A 265 13.10 2.83 -11.20
C VAL A 265 12.79 3.74 -12.39
N TRP A 266 11.85 4.69 -12.23
CA TRP A 266 11.49 5.60 -13.32
C TRP A 266 12.63 6.55 -13.69
N TRP A 267 13.34 7.06 -12.70
CA TRP A 267 14.51 7.91 -12.95
C TRP A 267 15.62 7.13 -13.64
N ALA A 268 15.95 5.92 -13.17
CA ALA A 268 16.94 5.05 -13.80
C ALA A 268 16.58 4.73 -15.26
N ALA A 269 15.30 4.44 -15.54
CA ALA A 269 14.82 4.19 -16.90
C ALA A 269 14.96 5.43 -17.80
N GLU A 270 14.62 6.61 -17.28
CA GLU A 270 14.80 7.88 -18.00
C GLU A 270 16.29 8.12 -18.34
N GLN A 271 17.19 7.87 -17.39
CA GLN A 271 18.63 8.01 -17.62
C GLN A 271 19.17 6.99 -18.65
N ALA A 272 18.50 5.86 -18.80
CA ALA A 272 18.82 4.81 -19.78
C ALA A 272 18.00 4.92 -21.08
N ASP A 273 17.30 6.04 -21.30
CA ASP A 273 16.44 6.30 -22.47
C ASP A 273 15.38 5.19 -22.71
N ALA A 274 14.85 4.64 -21.61
CA ALA A 274 13.92 3.54 -21.62
C ALA A 274 12.51 3.98 -21.21
N VAL A 275 11.51 3.38 -21.86
CA VAL A 275 10.09 3.60 -21.55
C VAL A 275 9.61 2.51 -20.61
N VAL A 276 9.04 2.92 -19.48
CA VAL A 276 8.45 2.02 -18.48
C VAL A 276 6.96 2.34 -18.36
N PRO A 277 6.08 1.54 -19.00
CA PRO A 277 4.64 1.72 -18.84
C PRO A 277 4.16 1.15 -17.51
N TRP A 278 3.06 1.67 -16.98
CA TRP A 278 2.37 1.10 -15.83
C TRP A 278 0.87 1.38 -15.90
N LEU A 279 0.09 0.63 -15.11
CA LEU A 279 -1.36 0.77 -15.02
C LEU A 279 -1.71 1.49 -13.72
N GLY A 280 -2.34 2.66 -13.85
CA GLY A 280 -2.80 3.48 -12.72
C GLY A 280 -3.64 2.69 -11.73
N TYR A 281 -3.58 3.09 -10.45
CA TYR A 281 -4.30 2.41 -9.37
C TYR A 281 -5.82 2.44 -9.56
N TRP A 282 -6.34 3.50 -10.18
CA TRP A 282 -7.77 3.77 -10.34
C TRP A 282 -8.11 4.10 -11.81
N PRO A 283 -9.41 4.19 -12.16
CA PRO A 283 -9.81 4.69 -13.46
C PRO A 283 -9.17 6.04 -13.78
N ALA A 284 -8.98 6.33 -15.07
CA ALA A 284 -8.39 7.58 -15.52
C ALA A 284 -9.15 8.78 -14.95
N GLY A 285 -8.39 9.76 -14.43
CA GLY A 285 -8.95 10.95 -13.79
C GLY A 285 -9.36 10.77 -12.33
N VAL A 286 -9.29 9.56 -11.76
CA VAL A 286 -9.50 9.31 -10.33
C VAL A 286 -8.15 9.30 -9.62
N ALA A 287 -7.96 10.22 -8.68
CA ALA A 287 -6.72 10.34 -7.92
C ALA A 287 -6.64 9.35 -6.75
N ALA A 288 -7.75 9.14 -6.04
CA ALA A 288 -7.90 8.22 -4.91
C ALA A 288 -9.37 7.82 -4.76
N VAL A 289 -9.64 6.78 -3.98
CA VAL A 289 -10.99 6.28 -3.69
C VAL A 289 -11.32 6.50 -2.21
N ALA A 290 -12.58 6.78 -1.91
CA ALA A 290 -13.07 6.81 -0.53
C ALA A 290 -13.85 5.53 -0.23
N HIS A 291 -13.68 5.00 0.98
CA HIS A 291 -14.37 3.81 1.45
C HIS A 291 -15.02 4.08 2.82
N MET A 292 -16.26 3.61 2.97
CA MET A 292 -16.97 3.64 4.24
C MET A 292 -17.45 2.23 4.57
N SER A 293 -17.15 1.81 5.80
CA SER A 293 -17.70 0.58 6.38
C SER A 293 -18.63 0.90 7.56
N HIS A 294 -19.54 -0.03 7.85
CA HIS A 294 -20.50 0.06 8.94
C HIS A 294 -20.52 -1.22 9.74
N ASP A 295 -20.22 -1.13 11.03
CA ASP A 295 -20.30 -2.27 11.94
C ASP A 295 -21.67 -2.30 12.61
N SER A 296 -22.28 -3.49 12.57
CA SER A 296 -23.65 -3.73 13.02
C SER A 296 -23.79 -3.98 14.52
N ASP A 297 -22.85 -3.47 15.32
CA ASP A 297 -22.75 -3.70 16.76
C ASP A 297 -24.10 -3.60 17.49
N GLY A 298 -24.42 -4.68 18.21
CA GLY A 298 -25.68 -4.83 18.95
C GLY A 298 -26.89 -5.23 18.11
N ASN A 299 -26.82 -5.21 16.77
CA ASN A 299 -27.88 -5.66 15.85
C ASN A 299 -29.26 -5.00 16.09
N VAL A 300 -29.28 -3.73 16.51
CA VAL A 300 -30.52 -3.00 16.83
C VAL A 300 -31.12 -2.37 15.57
N ASP A 301 -32.32 -2.80 15.16
CA ASP A 301 -32.97 -2.35 13.91
C ASP A 301 -33.13 -0.83 13.83
N GLU A 302 -33.45 -0.14 14.93
CA GLU A 302 -33.56 1.33 14.95
C GLU A 302 -32.23 2.01 14.63
N HIS A 303 -31.11 1.45 15.10
CA HIS A 303 -29.77 1.92 14.79
C HIS A 303 -29.41 1.63 13.33
N GLY A 304 -29.79 0.46 12.83
CA GLY A 304 -29.65 0.09 11.42
C GLY A 304 -30.40 1.04 10.49
N GLN A 305 -31.66 1.37 10.82
CA GLN A 305 -32.44 2.32 10.04
C GLN A 305 -31.83 3.73 10.05
N ALA A 306 -31.36 4.20 11.21
CA ALA A 306 -30.69 5.50 11.30
C ALA A 306 -29.39 5.54 10.49
N ALA A 307 -28.64 4.44 10.43
CA ALA A 307 -27.46 4.31 9.58
C ALA A 307 -27.84 4.38 8.09
N LEU A 308 -28.86 3.62 7.65
CA LEU A 308 -29.39 3.69 6.28
C LEU A 308 -29.81 5.12 5.89
N ASP A 309 -30.54 5.80 6.76
CA ASP A 309 -30.97 7.19 6.53
C ASP A 309 -29.77 8.14 6.42
N SER A 310 -28.72 7.90 7.19
CA SER A 310 -27.48 8.70 7.16
C SER A 310 -26.68 8.46 5.89
N PHE A 311 -26.56 7.21 5.44
CA PHE A 311 -25.86 6.86 4.20
C PHE A 311 -26.62 7.33 2.95
N ALA A 312 -27.96 7.30 3.00
CA ALA A 312 -28.80 7.88 1.95
C ALA A 312 -28.64 9.41 1.88
N GLU A 313 -28.60 10.10 3.02
CA GLU A 313 -28.34 11.55 3.06
C GLU A 313 -26.92 11.89 2.54
N ALA A 314 -25.93 11.08 2.91
CA ALA A 314 -24.56 11.20 2.44
C ALA A 314 -24.38 10.83 0.96
N ASP A 315 -25.38 10.17 0.34
CA ASP A 315 -25.35 9.61 -1.01
C ASP A 315 -24.13 8.70 -1.21
N VAL A 316 -23.99 7.70 -0.32
CA VAL A 316 -22.92 6.71 -0.35
C VAL A 316 -23.45 5.28 -0.25
N LYS A 317 -22.72 4.36 -0.87
CA LYS A 317 -22.83 2.92 -0.64
C LYS A 317 -21.71 2.50 0.30
N VAL A 318 -22.00 1.57 1.18
CA VAL A 318 -21.20 1.24 2.37
C VAL A 318 -21.08 -0.26 2.48
N THR A 319 -19.96 -0.74 3.02
CA THR A 319 -19.78 -2.16 3.36
C THR A 319 -20.31 -2.41 4.77
N TRP A 320 -21.41 -3.18 4.87
CA TRP A 320 -22.06 -3.50 6.15
C TRP A 320 -21.50 -4.80 6.72
N CYS A 321 -20.73 -4.69 7.80
CA CYS A 321 -20.14 -5.80 8.52
C CYS A 321 -21.18 -6.36 9.53
N HIS A 322 -21.66 -7.58 9.29
CA HIS A 322 -22.68 -8.25 10.11
C HIS A 322 -22.04 -9.01 11.28
N VAL A 323 -22.41 -8.65 12.51
CA VAL A 323 -21.80 -9.18 13.74
C VAL A 323 -22.64 -10.24 14.40
N PHE A 324 -21.98 -11.34 14.77
CA PHE A 324 -22.58 -12.39 15.58
C PHE A 324 -22.46 -12.06 17.08
N PRO A 325 -23.44 -12.40 17.95
CA PRO A 325 -24.68 -13.13 17.67
C PRO A 325 -25.85 -12.24 17.23
N GLY A 326 -26.88 -12.90 16.69
CA GLY A 326 -28.16 -12.28 16.36
C GLY A 326 -28.27 -11.97 14.88
N GLY A 327 -28.18 -10.70 14.53
CA GLY A 327 -28.44 -10.15 13.20
C GLY A 327 -29.65 -9.22 13.21
N TYR A 328 -29.65 -8.25 12.30
CA TYR A 328 -30.82 -7.41 12.06
C TYR A 328 -32.05 -8.23 11.64
N SER A 329 -33.23 -7.63 11.74
CA SER A 329 -34.44 -8.24 11.19
C SER A 329 -34.33 -8.45 9.67
N PRO A 330 -35.05 -9.43 9.10
CA PRO A 330 -35.09 -9.64 7.65
C PRO A 330 -35.50 -8.39 6.85
N SER A 331 -36.35 -7.53 7.42
CA SER A 331 -36.74 -6.26 6.80
C SER A 331 -35.57 -5.27 6.69
N THR A 332 -34.76 -5.14 7.73
CA THR A 332 -33.57 -4.29 7.73
C THR A 332 -32.53 -4.84 6.78
N VAL A 333 -32.28 -6.16 6.80
CA VAL A 333 -31.40 -6.83 5.84
C VAL A 333 -31.83 -6.55 4.39
N ALA A 334 -33.12 -6.70 4.08
CA ALA A 334 -33.65 -6.41 2.75
C ALA A 334 -33.49 -4.92 2.37
N ALA A 335 -33.61 -4.00 3.33
CA ALA A 335 -33.40 -2.57 3.09
C ALA A 335 -31.93 -2.24 2.77
N ILE A 336 -30.98 -2.89 3.46
CA ILE A 336 -29.53 -2.79 3.17
C ILE A 336 -29.26 -3.23 1.73
N THR A 337 -29.75 -4.41 1.33
CA THR A 337 -29.59 -4.92 -0.03
C THR A 337 -30.24 -3.99 -1.06
N ALA A 338 -31.46 -3.51 -0.79
CA ALA A 338 -32.18 -2.61 -1.70
C ALA A 338 -31.48 -1.25 -1.88
N GLY A 339 -30.77 -0.76 -0.85
CA GLY A 339 -29.90 0.42 -0.93
C GLY A 339 -28.64 0.21 -1.76
N GLY A 340 -28.31 -1.04 -2.13
CA GLY A 340 -27.11 -1.40 -2.87
C GLY A 340 -25.85 -1.36 -2.02
N HIS A 341 -25.98 -1.51 -0.70
CA HIS A 341 -24.87 -1.70 0.22
C HIS A 341 -24.31 -3.13 0.09
N GLU A 342 -23.04 -3.32 0.47
CA GLU A 342 -22.40 -4.63 0.50
C GLU A 342 -22.66 -5.34 1.83
N HIS A 343 -22.81 -6.67 1.81
CA HIS A 343 -22.84 -7.49 3.02
C HIS A 343 -21.46 -8.11 3.27
N ALA A 344 -20.87 -7.84 4.43
CA ALA A 344 -19.57 -8.33 4.88
C ALA A 344 -19.68 -9.11 6.19
N LEU A 345 -18.69 -9.95 6.47
CA LEU A 345 -18.55 -10.62 7.77
C LEU A 345 -17.98 -9.63 8.80
N HIS A 346 -18.58 -9.56 9.99
CA HIS A 346 -17.96 -8.95 11.16
C HIS A 346 -17.52 -10.02 12.16
N TYR A 347 -16.37 -10.65 11.94
CA TYR A 347 -15.94 -11.78 12.76
C TYR A 347 -15.76 -11.36 14.23
N ASN A 348 -16.57 -11.92 15.11
CA ASN A 348 -16.55 -11.62 16.53
C ASN A 348 -15.73 -12.67 17.30
N ALA A 349 -14.68 -12.22 18.00
CA ALA A 349 -13.84 -13.06 18.86
C ALA A 349 -13.61 -12.42 20.24
N MET A 350 -14.66 -11.78 20.79
CA MET A 350 -14.61 -11.02 22.05
C MET A 350 -14.95 -11.82 23.31
N GLY A 351 -15.33 -13.09 23.19
CA GLY A 351 -15.69 -13.96 24.33
C GLY A 351 -17.03 -13.62 24.98
N ASP A 352 -17.87 -12.83 24.29
CA ASP A 352 -19.14 -12.30 24.77
C ASP A 352 -20.37 -13.14 24.36
N ALA A 353 -20.16 -14.14 23.52
CA ALA A 353 -21.21 -15.04 23.04
C ALA A 353 -20.70 -16.45 22.70
N ASP A 354 -21.63 -17.40 22.55
CA ASP A 354 -21.33 -18.75 22.07
C ASP A 354 -20.75 -18.68 20.66
N LEU A 355 -19.52 -19.18 20.41
CA LEU A 355 -18.74 -19.03 19.17
C LEU A 355 -17.97 -17.70 19.01
N ALA A 356 -17.91 -16.83 20.02
CA ALA A 356 -17.12 -15.60 19.97
C ALA A 356 -15.67 -15.80 20.48
N GLU A 357 -15.02 -16.90 20.12
CA GLU A 357 -13.61 -17.16 20.44
C GLU A 357 -12.74 -17.05 19.18
N TRP A 358 -11.47 -16.65 19.34
CA TRP A 358 -10.51 -16.63 18.24
C TRP A 358 -10.19 -18.05 17.76
N GLY A 359 -10.51 -18.36 16.51
CA GLY A 359 -10.26 -19.69 15.96
C GLY A 359 -11.00 -20.02 14.67
N TRP A 360 -10.40 -20.95 13.92
CA TRP A 360 -10.95 -21.48 12.67
C TRP A 360 -12.39 -22.04 12.79
N PRO A 361 -12.75 -22.87 13.80
CA PRO A 361 -14.12 -23.36 13.92
C PRO A 361 -15.14 -22.23 14.07
N GLN A 362 -14.79 -21.18 14.81
CA GLN A 362 -15.64 -20.04 15.15
C GLN A 362 -15.86 -19.14 13.95
N ILE A 363 -14.80 -18.70 13.26
CA ILE A 363 -14.96 -17.87 12.06
C ILE A 363 -15.77 -18.61 10.98
N ARG A 364 -15.54 -19.91 10.79
CA ARG A 364 -16.32 -20.71 9.84
C ARG A 364 -17.80 -20.77 10.18
N ALA A 365 -18.13 -20.91 11.46
CA ALA A 365 -19.52 -20.94 11.92
C ALA A 365 -20.19 -19.57 11.77
N GLN A 366 -19.48 -18.49 12.09
CA GLN A 366 -19.98 -17.13 11.92
C GLN A 366 -20.12 -16.75 10.45
N TYR A 367 -19.23 -17.20 9.56
CA TYR A 367 -19.37 -17.03 8.12
C TYR A 367 -20.67 -17.67 7.61
N ALA A 368 -20.92 -18.93 7.99
CA ALA A 368 -22.16 -19.62 7.62
C ALA A 368 -23.42 -18.94 8.20
N TRP A 369 -23.32 -18.40 9.42
CA TRP A 369 -24.38 -17.58 10.01
C TRP A 369 -24.61 -16.30 9.21
N ALA A 370 -23.55 -15.58 8.82
CA ALA A 370 -23.62 -14.33 8.05
C ALA A 370 -24.29 -14.58 6.68
N GLN A 371 -23.93 -15.67 5.99
CA GLN A 371 -24.60 -16.08 4.75
C GLN A 371 -26.10 -16.32 4.99
N ALA A 372 -26.45 -17.03 6.07
CA ALA A 372 -27.84 -17.36 6.39
C ALA A 372 -28.69 -16.14 6.74
N VAL A 373 -28.17 -15.19 7.52
CA VAL A 373 -28.94 -13.99 7.92
C VAL A 373 -29.06 -12.96 6.81
N THR A 374 -28.05 -12.86 5.94
CA THR A 374 -28.05 -11.93 4.81
C THR A 374 -28.72 -12.50 3.56
N GLY A 375 -28.83 -13.83 3.46
CA GLY A 375 -29.22 -14.51 2.22
C GLY A 375 -28.18 -14.39 1.10
N THR A 376 -26.93 -14.06 1.44
CA THR A 376 -25.83 -13.88 0.49
C THR A 376 -24.99 -15.15 0.44
N ASP A 377 -24.90 -15.77 -0.73
CA ASP A 377 -24.14 -17.01 -0.93
C ASP A 377 -22.62 -16.77 -0.88
N GLU A 378 -22.14 -15.61 -1.34
CA GLU A 378 -20.72 -15.26 -1.37
C GLU A 378 -20.47 -13.96 -0.60
N ILE A 379 -19.91 -14.07 0.60
CA ILE A 379 -19.42 -12.93 1.36
C ILE A 379 -17.91 -12.84 1.11
N VAL A 380 -17.48 -11.77 0.44
CA VAL A 380 -16.10 -11.60 -0.03
C VAL A 380 -15.25 -10.70 0.86
N SER A 381 -15.87 -9.98 1.80
CA SER A 381 -15.21 -9.02 2.69
C SER A 381 -15.41 -9.38 4.15
N ASN A 382 -14.41 -9.05 4.97
CA ASN A 382 -14.45 -9.20 6.42
C ASN A 382 -13.89 -7.95 7.11
N LYS A 383 -14.42 -7.67 8.31
CA LYS A 383 -13.71 -6.90 9.32
C LYS A 383 -13.86 -7.55 10.69
N ASN A 384 -12.82 -7.68 11.49
CA ASN A 384 -12.93 -8.25 12.83
C ASN A 384 -13.52 -7.23 13.80
N HIS A 385 -14.44 -7.69 14.66
CA HIS A 385 -15.01 -6.90 15.76
C HIS A 385 -13.87 -6.44 16.68
N TYR A 386 -13.90 -5.16 17.09
CA TYR A 386 -12.83 -4.53 17.89
C TYR A 386 -11.42 -4.54 17.25
N THR A 387 -11.30 -4.72 15.93
CA THR A 387 -10.00 -4.99 15.26
C THR A 387 -9.23 -6.14 15.91
N ARG A 388 -9.97 -7.10 16.49
CA ARG A 388 -9.44 -8.27 17.20
C ARG A 388 -8.48 -9.07 16.33
N TRP A 389 -7.31 -9.42 16.87
CA TRP A 389 -6.29 -10.19 16.17
C TRP A 389 -5.42 -11.03 17.11
N GLU A 390 -5.06 -12.26 16.73
CA GLU A 390 -3.97 -13.02 17.36
C GLU A 390 -3.08 -13.67 16.30
N GLY A 391 -1.82 -13.91 16.67
CA GLY A 391 -0.83 -14.44 15.74
C GLY A 391 -0.42 -13.38 14.72
N TRP A 392 0.05 -13.82 13.56
CA TRP A 392 0.53 -12.93 12.52
C TRP A 392 -0.32 -12.99 11.25
N THR A 393 -0.41 -14.17 10.62
CA THR A 393 -0.99 -14.33 9.28
C THR A 393 -2.01 -15.47 9.19
N GLU A 394 -2.21 -16.23 10.27
CA GLU A 394 -3.08 -17.39 10.34
C GLU A 394 -4.54 -17.05 9.97
N PHE A 395 -4.97 -15.83 10.30
CA PHE A 395 -6.27 -15.30 9.92
C PHE A 395 -6.48 -15.23 8.41
N TYR A 396 -5.46 -14.84 7.63
CA TYR A 396 -5.56 -14.78 6.18
C TYR A 396 -5.74 -16.18 5.57
N THR A 397 -5.10 -17.21 6.13
CA THR A 397 -5.36 -18.61 5.74
C THR A 397 -6.83 -19.00 5.97
N TRP A 398 -7.48 -18.48 7.02
CA TRP A 398 -8.89 -18.74 7.27
C TRP A 398 -9.78 -18.02 6.25
N CYS A 399 -9.47 -16.77 5.92
CA CYS A 399 -10.15 -16.01 4.88
C CYS A 399 -10.09 -16.73 3.52
N GLU A 400 -8.91 -17.16 3.07
CA GLU A 400 -8.75 -17.93 1.81
C GLU A 400 -9.64 -19.17 1.78
N ARG A 401 -9.71 -19.91 2.89
CA ARG A 401 -10.52 -21.13 2.99
C ARG A 401 -12.02 -20.86 2.96
N LEU A 402 -12.46 -19.68 3.37
CA LEU A 402 -13.87 -19.26 3.34
C LEU A 402 -14.25 -18.59 2.02
N GLY A 403 -13.28 -18.19 1.20
CA GLY A 403 -13.53 -17.37 0.01
C GLY A 403 -13.69 -15.88 0.33
N VAL A 404 -13.28 -15.44 1.53
CA VAL A 404 -13.11 -14.01 1.82
C VAL A 404 -11.87 -13.53 1.06
N GLN A 405 -12.04 -12.50 0.25
CA GLN A 405 -11.04 -12.00 -0.69
C GLN A 405 -10.43 -10.66 -0.28
N ILE A 406 -11.04 -9.96 0.69
CA ILE A 406 -10.55 -8.69 1.23
C ILE A 406 -10.87 -8.60 2.73
N ASP A 407 -9.91 -8.17 3.53
CA ASP A 407 -10.04 -7.94 4.97
C ASP A 407 -9.73 -6.49 5.31
N GLU A 408 -10.47 -5.93 6.25
CA GLU A 408 -10.43 -4.52 6.61
C GLU A 408 -10.05 -4.29 8.08
N SER A 409 -9.50 -5.32 8.74
CA SER A 409 -9.33 -5.36 10.19
C SER A 409 -8.12 -4.58 10.70
N ARG A 410 -7.12 -4.34 9.83
CA ARG A 410 -5.89 -3.62 10.18
C ARG A 410 -6.18 -2.13 10.32
N GLY A 411 -6.52 -1.72 11.54
CA GLY A 411 -6.78 -0.33 11.87
C GLY A 411 -6.74 -0.03 13.38
N PRO A 412 -7.04 1.22 13.75
CA PRO A 412 -6.92 1.71 15.12
C PRO A 412 -8.06 1.24 16.02
N SER A 413 -7.80 1.17 17.33
CA SER A 413 -8.86 1.09 18.34
C SER A 413 -8.92 2.29 19.30
N LYS A 414 -7.89 3.16 19.33
CA LYS A 414 -7.77 4.29 20.25
C LYS A 414 -7.54 5.63 19.53
N HIS A 415 -7.76 6.74 20.22
CA HIS A 415 -7.59 8.10 19.68
C HIS A 415 -6.18 8.34 19.15
N GLY A 416 -5.16 7.95 19.92
CA GLY A 416 -3.76 8.15 19.54
C GLY A 416 -3.25 7.20 18.46
N SER A 417 -4.04 6.20 18.04
CA SER A 417 -3.65 5.24 17.00
C SER A 417 -4.30 5.49 15.64
N VAL A 418 -5.15 6.51 15.51
CA VAL A 418 -5.82 6.84 14.23
C VAL A 418 -4.85 7.30 13.15
N GLY A 419 -5.31 7.27 11.89
CA GLY A 419 -4.56 7.63 10.70
C GLY A 419 -3.97 6.41 9.99
N PHE A 420 -2.77 6.56 9.45
CA PHE A 420 -2.03 5.52 8.73
C PHE A 420 -1.20 4.66 9.70
N LEU A 421 -1.84 4.06 10.69
CA LEU A 421 -1.20 3.21 11.71
C LEU A 421 -0.39 2.05 11.12
N PHE A 422 -0.92 1.44 10.05
CA PHE A 422 -0.24 0.42 9.26
C PHE A 422 0.47 1.01 8.03
N GLY A 423 0.76 2.32 8.09
CA GLY A 423 1.55 3.10 7.14
C GLY A 423 1.10 3.02 5.69
N THR A 424 -0.17 2.75 5.41
CA THR A 424 -0.62 2.57 4.03
C THR A 424 -2.06 2.99 3.85
N ALA A 425 -2.36 3.52 2.67
CA ALA A 425 -3.68 3.70 2.10
C ALA A 425 -3.95 2.70 0.97
N HIS A 426 -2.98 1.87 0.61
CA HIS A 426 -3.06 0.93 -0.51
C HIS A 426 -3.61 -0.41 -0.07
N VAL A 427 -4.40 -1.05 -0.94
CA VAL A 427 -4.63 -2.49 -0.81
C VAL A 427 -3.36 -3.25 -1.17
N SER A 428 -3.13 -4.37 -0.51
CA SER A 428 -1.96 -5.21 -0.78
C SER A 428 -2.25 -6.67 -0.45
N PHE A 429 -1.56 -7.58 -1.11
CA PHE A 429 -1.57 -8.98 -0.69
C PHE A 429 -0.54 -9.19 0.44
N PRO A 430 -0.97 -9.64 1.63
CA PRO A 430 -0.06 -9.99 2.70
C PRO A 430 0.84 -11.16 2.27
N ILE A 431 2.05 -11.19 2.83
CA ILE A 431 3.02 -12.29 2.67
C ILE A 431 3.07 -13.15 3.93
N ALA A 432 3.17 -14.45 3.76
CA ALA A 432 3.35 -15.42 4.84
C ALA A 432 4.80 -15.42 5.35
N ASP A 433 5.01 -16.12 6.47
CA ASP A 433 6.35 -16.33 7.01
C ASP A 433 7.14 -17.39 6.21
N ALA A 434 8.40 -17.56 6.57
CA ALA A 434 9.32 -18.53 5.99
C ALA A 434 8.82 -19.98 6.07
N SER A 435 8.00 -20.33 7.08
CA SER A 435 7.46 -21.67 7.25
C SER A 435 6.38 -22.03 6.22
N GLU A 436 5.71 -21.02 5.65
CA GLU A 436 4.81 -21.14 4.51
C GLU A 436 5.46 -20.69 3.18
N GLY A 437 6.79 -20.61 3.16
CA GLY A 437 7.56 -20.30 1.95
C GLY A 437 7.37 -18.86 1.46
N ASN A 438 7.02 -17.92 2.36
CA ASN A 438 6.76 -16.53 2.02
C ASN A 438 5.79 -16.35 0.84
N ARG A 439 4.80 -17.22 0.72
CA ARG A 439 3.74 -17.08 -0.29
C ARG A 439 2.91 -15.82 -0.02
N PHE A 440 2.31 -15.26 -1.06
CA PHE A 440 1.26 -14.26 -0.89
C PHE A 440 -0.06 -14.95 -0.54
N PHE A 441 -0.84 -14.35 0.35
CA PHE A 441 -2.23 -14.74 0.59
C PHE A 441 -3.11 -14.14 -0.50
N ASP A 442 -4.10 -14.89 -1.00
CA ASP A 442 -5.11 -14.41 -1.94
C ASP A 442 -6.23 -13.62 -1.23
N VAL A 443 -5.84 -12.74 -0.31
CA VAL A 443 -6.72 -11.87 0.48
C VAL A 443 -6.11 -10.49 0.48
N LEU A 444 -6.83 -9.49 -0.04
CA LEU A 444 -6.37 -8.10 0.02
C LEU A 444 -6.51 -7.58 1.45
N ASN A 445 -5.49 -6.93 1.97
CA ASN A 445 -5.59 -6.12 3.18
C ASN A 445 -5.98 -4.68 2.80
N LEU A 446 -7.11 -4.19 3.31
CA LEU A 446 -7.58 -2.81 3.19
C LEU A 446 -7.41 -2.10 4.53
N PRO A 447 -6.47 -1.14 4.66
CA PRO A 447 -6.24 -0.45 5.93
C PRO A 447 -7.47 0.36 6.39
N LEU A 448 -7.80 0.29 7.68
CA LEU A 448 -8.78 1.16 8.34
C LEU A 448 -8.05 2.33 9.01
N HIS A 449 -8.49 3.56 8.72
CA HIS A 449 -7.78 4.76 9.20
C HIS A 449 -8.40 5.38 10.45
N THR A 450 -9.72 5.34 10.59
CA THR A 450 -10.40 5.85 11.78
C THR A 450 -11.85 5.36 11.87
N GLN A 451 -12.46 5.59 13.02
CA GLN A 451 -13.82 5.22 13.34
C GLN A 451 -14.58 6.37 14.00
N ASP A 452 -15.87 6.48 13.72
CA ASP A 452 -16.83 7.43 14.27
C ASP A 452 -16.26 8.83 14.50
N LEU A 453 -16.09 9.61 13.43
CA LEU A 453 -15.71 11.01 13.56
C LEU A 453 -16.68 11.75 14.49
N ALA A 454 -16.16 12.68 15.29
CA ALA A 454 -16.87 13.38 16.37
C ALA A 454 -17.32 12.47 17.54
N TRP A 455 -16.77 11.26 17.66
CA TRP A 455 -16.99 10.38 18.82
C TRP A 455 -15.74 9.61 19.21
N ALA A 456 -15.31 8.65 18.39
CA ALA A 456 -14.05 7.93 18.61
C ALA A 456 -12.88 8.62 17.90
N GLY A 457 -13.10 9.16 16.70
CA GLY A 457 -12.15 10.04 16.04
C GLY A 457 -12.46 11.51 16.31
N HIS A 458 -11.44 12.34 16.52
CA HIS A 458 -11.61 13.79 16.47
C HIS A 458 -11.81 14.24 15.02
N GLU A 459 -12.68 15.23 14.74
CA GLU A 459 -13.03 15.62 13.36
C GLU A 459 -11.85 16.17 12.54
N SER A 460 -10.85 16.74 13.22
CA SER A 460 -9.68 17.35 12.56
C SER A 460 -8.80 16.37 11.78
N ILE A 461 -8.93 15.07 12.03
CA ILE A 461 -8.14 14.04 11.32
C ILE A 461 -8.68 13.77 9.90
N ARG A 462 -9.92 14.20 9.60
CA ARG A 462 -10.61 13.90 8.34
C ARG A 462 -9.76 14.30 7.13
N ASP A 463 -9.31 15.55 7.11
CA ASP A 463 -8.61 16.10 5.95
C ASP A 463 -7.20 15.54 5.84
N VAL A 464 -6.55 15.21 6.96
CA VAL A 464 -5.24 14.52 6.98
C VAL A 464 -5.33 13.16 6.28
N ILE A 465 -6.36 12.36 6.59
CA ILE A 465 -6.55 11.04 5.98
C ILE A 465 -6.87 11.18 4.49
N LEU A 466 -7.75 12.13 4.11
CA LEU A 466 -8.08 12.36 2.70
C LEU A 466 -6.86 12.86 1.91
N ASP A 467 -6.09 13.80 2.45
CA ASP A 467 -4.87 14.33 1.82
C ASP A 467 -3.83 13.22 1.64
N GLY A 468 -3.57 12.42 2.68
CA GLY A 468 -2.60 11.33 2.63
C GLY A 468 -2.98 10.26 1.60
N ALA A 469 -4.25 9.84 1.55
CA ALA A 469 -4.73 8.89 0.55
C ALA A 469 -4.65 9.47 -0.88
N GLU A 470 -4.96 10.75 -1.07
CA GLU A 470 -4.84 11.43 -2.37
C GLU A 470 -3.39 11.50 -2.85
N ALA A 471 -2.47 11.85 -1.94
CA ALA A 471 -1.05 12.04 -2.23
C ALA A 471 -0.37 10.75 -2.71
N VAL A 472 -0.78 9.59 -2.17
CA VAL A 472 -0.26 8.28 -2.58
C VAL A 472 -1.16 7.53 -3.55
N HIS A 473 -2.28 8.10 -3.95
CA HIS A 473 -3.29 7.47 -4.81
C HIS A 473 -3.92 6.19 -4.22
N GLY A 474 -4.22 6.20 -2.92
CA GLY A 474 -4.79 5.07 -2.17
C GLY A 474 -6.30 5.14 -1.93
N VAL A 475 -6.73 4.47 -0.86
CA VAL A 475 -8.09 4.41 -0.33
C VAL A 475 -8.17 5.11 1.02
N ALA A 476 -9.08 6.06 1.17
CA ALA A 476 -9.38 6.68 2.46
C ALA A 476 -10.55 5.93 3.13
N HIS A 477 -10.26 5.16 4.18
CA HIS A 477 -11.24 4.29 4.85
C HIS A 477 -11.70 4.84 6.21
N PHE A 478 -13.01 5.10 6.34
CA PHE A 478 -13.68 5.53 7.56
C PHE A 478 -14.78 4.54 7.98
N LEU A 479 -14.82 4.21 9.27
CA LEU A 479 -15.86 3.37 9.87
C LEU A 479 -16.89 4.20 10.63
N PHE A 480 -18.17 3.82 10.58
CA PHE A 480 -19.21 4.29 11.49
C PHE A 480 -20.02 3.16 12.11
N HIS A 481 -20.53 3.37 13.32
CA HIS A 481 -21.43 2.43 13.99
C HIS A 481 -22.86 2.99 14.06
N GLY A 482 -23.85 2.10 13.89
CA GLY A 482 -25.28 2.45 13.96
C GLY A 482 -25.70 3.18 15.23
N PRO A 483 -25.33 2.71 16.45
CA PRO A 483 -25.65 3.41 17.69
C PRO A 483 -25.15 4.86 17.72
N HIS A 484 -23.95 5.12 17.17
CA HIS A 484 -23.39 6.47 17.15
C HIS A 484 -24.09 7.36 16.13
N LEU A 485 -24.39 6.86 14.93
CA LEU A 485 -25.20 7.60 13.95
C LEU A 485 -26.62 7.91 14.45
N HIS A 486 -27.21 7.00 15.24
CA HIS A 486 -28.54 7.19 15.81
C HIS A 486 -28.55 8.16 16.99
N LEU A 487 -27.64 7.98 17.96
CA LEU A 487 -27.70 8.65 19.27
C LEU A 487 -26.80 9.89 19.36
N ARG A 488 -25.95 10.14 18.36
CA ARG A 488 -24.97 11.24 18.35
C ARG A 488 -25.12 12.08 17.09
N PRO A 489 -25.93 13.16 17.14
CA PRO A 489 -26.08 14.08 16.01
C PRO A 489 -24.75 14.63 15.44
N PRO A 490 -23.70 14.94 16.25
CA PRO A 490 -22.40 15.35 15.72
C PRO A 490 -21.75 14.28 14.84
N THR A 491 -21.76 13.01 15.26
CA THR A 491 -21.19 11.90 14.48
C THR A 491 -21.91 11.71 13.15
N ARG A 492 -23.23 11.81 13.15
CA ARG A 492 -24.03 11.78 11.91
C ARG A 492 -23.67 12.94 10.98
N ALA A 493 -23.54 14.16 11.52
CA ALA A 493 -23.14 15.33 10.73
C ALA A 493 -21.72 15.17 10.15
N ALA A 494 -20.78 14.62 10.93
CA ALA A 494 -19.43 14.34 10.49
C ALA A 494 -19.39 13.29 9.35
N CYS A 495 -20.22 12.23 9.43
CA CYS A 495 -20.39 11.24 8.37
C CYS A 495 -20.83 11.88 7.05
N VAL A 496 -21.86 12.73 7.08
CA VAL A 496 -22.37 13.42 5.89
C VAL A 496 -21.35 14.43 5.35
N ALA A 497 -20.70 15.20 6.23
CA ALA A 497 -19.67 16.16 5.85
C ALA A 497 -18.46 15.48 5.18
N LEU A 498 -18.01 14.34 5.72
CA LEU A 498 -16.97 13.50 5.11
C LEU A 498 -17.36 13.06 3.69
N ALA A 499 -18.59 12.56 3.51
CA ALA A 499 -19.08 12.12 2.21
C ALA A 499 -19.06 13.24 1.16
N HIS A 500 -19.49 14.45 1.56
CA HIS A 500 -19.43 15.63 0.70
C HIS A 500 -17.99 16.05 0.37
N GLU A 501 -17.10 16.04 1.36
CA GLU A 501 -15.72 16.47 1.18
C GLU A 501 -14.93 15.54 0.24
N ALA A 502 -15.03 14.22 0.43
CA ALA A 502 -14.40 13.25 -0.48
C ALA A 502 -14.92 13.42 -1.93
N ARG A 503 -16.24 13.61 -2.11
CA ARG A 503 -16.83 13.87 -3.42
C ARG A 503 -16.34 15.19 -4.03
N ARG A 504 -16.18 16.24 -3.22
CA ARG A 504 -15.64 17.54 -3.66
C ARG A 504 -14.21 17.40 -4.19
N ARG A 505 -13.42 16.49 -3.62
CA ARG A 505 -12.06 16.13 -4.06
C ARG A 505 -12.04 15.18 -5.27
N GLY A 506 -13.19 14.72 -5.75
CA GLY A 506 -13.28 13.78 -6.86
C GLY A 506 -13.00 12.33 -6.48
N MET A 507 -13.03 11.99 -5.20
CA MET A 507 -12.90 10.59 -4.74
C MET A 507 -14.27 9.90 -4.84
N PRO A 508 -14.42 8.88 -5.70
CA PRO A 508 -15.65 8.10 -5.73
C PRO A 508 -15.74 7.24 -4.45
N TRP A 509 -16.97 7.02 -3.98
CA TRP A 509 -17.26 6.14 -2.86
C TRP A 509 -17.47 4.71 -3.34
N TRP A 510 -16.55 3.81 -2.98
CA TRP A 510 -16.62 2.39 -3.31
C TRP A 510 -16.80 1.55 -2.06
N THR A 511 -17.52 0.45 -2.20
CA THR A 511 -17.55 -0.65 -1.21
C THR A 511 -16.28 -1.49 -1.32
N SER A 512 -15.97 -2.26 -0.28
CA SER A 512 -14.83 -3.19 -0.22
C SER A 512 -14.85 -4.20 -1.38
N ALA A 513 -16.01 -4.78 -1.71
CA ALA A 513 -16.19 -5.64 -2.87
C ALA A 513 -15.86 -4.93 -4.20
N GLN A 514 -16.20 -3.65 -4.35
CA GLN A 514 -15.88 -2.88 -5.56
C GLN A 514 -14.37 -2.63 -5.68
N ILE A 515 -13.71 -2.30 -4.57
CA ILE A 515 -12.25 -2.15 -4.50
C ILE A 515 -11.57 -3.48 -4.86
N ASN A 516 -11.98 -4.59 -4.24
CA ASN A 516 -11.48 -5.92 -4.51
C ASN A 516 -11.68 -6.33 -5.99
N SER A 517 -12.88 -6.13 -6.53
CA SER A 517 -13.20 -6.46 -7.92
C SER A 517 -12.37 -5.63 -8.92
N TRP A 518 -12.17 -4.34 -8.64
CA TRP A 518 -11.34 -3.47 -9.47
C TRP A 518 -9.89 -3.95 -9.45
N GLU A 519 -9.32 -4.17 -8.26
CA GLU A 519 -7.92 -4.52 -8.11
C GLU A 519 -7.61 -5.87 -8.76
N ARG A 520 -8.47 -6.87 -8.58
CA ARG A 520 -8.31 -8.19 -9.22
C ARG A 520 -8.37 -8.12 -10.75
N ARG A 521 -9.33 -7.37 -11.32
CA ARG A 521 -9.41 -7.18 -12.78
C ARG A 521 -8.17 -6.48 -13.33
N ARG A 522 -7.70 -5.44 -12.64
CA ARG A 522 -6.48 -4.71 -12.99
C ARG A 522 -5.25 -5.61 -12.97
N ARG A 523 -5.16 -6.52 -11.99
CA ARG A 523 -4.10 -7.53 -11.91
C ARG A 523 -4.12 -8.58 -13.02
N GLY A 524 -5.22 -8.71 -13.75
CA GLY A 524 -5.32 -9.48 -14.97
C GLY A 524 -4.66 -8.83 -16.20
N VAL A 525 -4.14 -7.61 -16.08
CA VAL A 525 -3.54 -6.86 -17.19
C VAL A 525 -2.01 -6.99 -17.21
N THR A 526 -1.46 -7.19 -18.40
CA THR A 526 -0.03 -7.10 -18.71
C THR A 526 0.20 -6.03 -19.78
N LEU A 527 1.21 -5.18 -19.58
CA LEU A 527 1.54 -4.08 -20.48
C LEU A 527 2.85 -4.33 -21.23
N SER A 528 3.00 -3.75 -22.41
CA SER A 528 4.31 -3.60 -23.08
C SER A 528 4.34 -2.36 -23.97
N ALA A 529 5.54 -1.79 -24.12
CA ALA A 529 5.79 -0.60 -24.93
C ALA A 529 6.96 -0.84 -25.89
N ALA A 530 6.89 -0.25 -27.07
CA ALA A 530 8.01 -0.24 -28.02
C ALA A 530 8.09 1.09 -28.77
N ALA A 531 9.30 1.63 -28.92
CA ALA A 531 9.53 2.75 -29.81
C ALA A 531 9.25 2.35 -31.28
N ILE A 532 8.65 3.26 -32.02
CA ILE A 532 8.40 3.19 -33.46
C ILE A 532 8.84 4.51 -34.10
N GLU A 533 8.89 4.60 -35.43
CA GLU A 533 9.47 5.73 -36.16
C GLU A 533 8.97 7.12 -35.69
N ASP A 534 7.66 7.26 -35.44
CA ASP A 534 7.02 8.52 -35.07
C ASP A 534 6.48 8.57 -33.63
N GLY A 535 6.85 7.62 -32.76
CA GLY A 535 6.34 7.58 -31.38
C GLY A 535 6.48 6.22 -30.71
N TRP A 536 5.42 5.76 -30.06
CA TRP A 536 5.41 4.54 -29.27
C TRP A 536 4.19 3.68 -29.58
N ALA A 537 4.43 2.38 -29.76
CA ALA A 537 3.38 1.36 -29.79
C ALA A 537 3.19 0.81 -28.38
N MET A 538 1.94 0.82 -27.92
CA MET A 538 1.51 0.33 -26.63
C MET A 538 0.62 -0.89 -26.80
N ARG A 539 0.83 -1.91 -25.96
CA ARG A 539 0.00 -3.10 -25.92
C ARG A 539 -0.44 -3.42 -24.51
N ALA A 540 -1.68 -3.89 -24.38
CA ALA A 540 -2.17 -4.53 -23.19
C ALA A 540 -2.79 -5.89 -23.52
N GLN A 541 -2.49 -6.89 -22.71
CA GLN A 541 -3.22 -8.16 -22.68
C GLN A 541 -3.99 -8.22 -21.37
N ALA A 542 -5.27 -8.56 -21.41
CA ALA A 542 -6.10 -8.65 -20.20
C ALA A 542 -6.89 -9.97 -20.13
N SER A 543 -6.99 -10.55 -18.93
CA SER A 543 -7.91 -11.67 -18.68
C SER A 543 -9.38 -11.24 -18.76
N ASP A 544 -9.66 -10.05 -18.22
CA ASP A 544 -11.01 -9.49 -18.07
C ASP A 544 -11.03 -8.02 -18.53
N PRO A 545 -12.19 -7.49 -18.95
CA PRO A 545 -12.29 -6.09 -19.33
C PRO A 545 -12.04 -5.13 -18.16
N VAL A 546 -11.25 -4.08 -18.41
CA VAL A 546 -11.00 -2.97 -17.49
C VAL A 546 -11.47 -1.69 -18.15
N GLN A 547 -12.57 -1.13 -17.65
CA GLN A 547 -13.15 0.10 -18.16
C GLN A 547 -12.41 1.33 -17.64
N ALA A 548 -12.28 2.35 -18.50
CA ALA A 548 -11.62 3.62 -18.19
C ALA A 548 -10.23 3.43 -17.54
N ALA A 549 -9.47 2.45 -18.00
CA ALA A 549 -8.11 2.19 -17.52
C ALA A 549 -7.20 3.41 -17.75
N SER A 550 -6.31 3.67 -16.79
CA SER A 550 -5.27 4.70 -16.87
C SER A 550 -3.93 4.03 -17.21
N VAL A 551 -3.55 3.97 -18.49
CA VAL A 551 -2.23 3.47 -18.89
C VAL A 551 -1.24 4.63 -18.91
N LEU A 552 -0.19 4.55 -18.09
CA LEU A 552 0.74 5.63 -17.83
C LEU A 552 2.10 5.34 -18.45
N LEU A 553 2.63 6.29 -19.23
CA LEU A 553 3.90 6.16 -19.94
C LEU A 553 4.89 7.22 -19.45
N SER A 554 6.05 6.77 -18.96
CA SER A 554 7.20 7.66 -18.78
C SER A 554 7.95 7.73 -20.10
N LEU A 555 7.88 8.88 -20.77
CA LEU A 555 8.49 9.09 -22.09
C LEU A 555 9.70 10.04 -21.98
N PRO A 556 10.81 9.77 -22.70
CA PRO A 556 11.95 10.68 -22.75
C PRO A 556 11.54 12.08 -23.23
N GLY A 557 11.98 13.11 -22.50
CA GLY A 557 11.74 14.52 -22.85
C GLY A 557 10.30 15.00 -22.61
N LEU A 558 9.48 14.25 -21.88
CA LEU A 558 8.11 14.66 -21.54
C LEU A 558 8.11 15.85 -20.58
N GLY A 559 7.35 16.88 -20.92
CA GLY A 559 7.10 18.05 -20.06
C GLY A 559 5.61 18.28 -19.83
N ALA A 560 5.27 19.19 -18.91
CA ALA A 560 3.88 19.54 -18.58
C ALA A 560 3.09 20.05 -19.81
N ASP A 561 3.76 20.76 -20.72
CA ASP A 561 3.15 21.32 -21.93
C ASP A 561 3.15 20.37 -23.14
N SER A 562 3.68 19.15 -22.97
CA SER A 562 3.67 18.15 -24.04
C SER A 562 2.24 17.76 -24.42
N LYS A 563 2.03 17.52 -25.72
CA LYS A 563 0.71 17.20 -26.27
C LYS A 563 0.72 15.79 -26.85
N PRO A 564 0.39 14.76 -26.05
CA PRO A 564 0.29 13.41 -26.55
C PRO A 564 -0.94 13.28 -27.46
N VAL A 565 -0.78 12.52 -28.54
CA VAL A 565 -1.85 12.17 -29.47
C VAL A 565 -1.95 10.66 -29.54
N LEU A 566 -3.15 10.15 -29.27
CA LEU A 566 -3.51 8.75 -29.45
C LEU A 566 -3.98 8.55 -30.90
N HIS A 567 -3.23 7.73 -31.63
CA HIS A 567 -3.59 7.22 -32.95
C HIS A 567 -3.96 5.75 -32.73
N ASP A 568 -5.08 5.29 -33.25
CA ASP A 568 -5.56 3.92 -33.08
C ASP A 568 -6.22 3.63 -31.71
N GLY A 569 -7.40 3.02 -31.76
CA GLY A 569 -8.25 2.76 -30.59
C GLY A 569 -9.21 3.91 -30.23
N LYS A 570 -10.12 3.63 -29.29
CA LYS A 570 -10.97 4.66 -28.64
C LYS A 570 -10.29 5.06 -27.33
N GLY A 571 -10.25 6.36 -27.05
CA GLY A 571 -9.69 6.89 -25.81
C GLY A 571 -9.21 8.32 -25.96
N SER A 572 -8.51 8.79 -24.93
CA SER A 572 -7.81 10.08 -24.96
C SER A 572 -6.41 9.94 -24.38
N ALA A 573 -5.54 10.91 -24.69
CA ALA A 573 -4.21 11.00 -24.10
C ALA A 573 -3.99 12.40 -23.54
N ARG A 574 -3.40 12.49 -22.34
CA ARG A 574 -3.05 13.76 -21.69
C ARG A 574 -1.80 13.61 -20.82
N VAL A 575 -1.16 14.72 -20.48
CA VAL A 575 -0.09 14.71 -19.48
C VAL A 575 -0.71 14.82 -18.10
N VAL A 576 -0.28 13.97 -17.17
CA VAL A 576 -0.67 14.01 -15.76
C VAL A 576 0.56 13.93 -14.86
N ALA A 577 0.44 14.42 -13.63
CA ALA A 577 1.41 14.20 -12.58
C ALA A 577 0.97 13.03 -11.68
N ARG A 578 1.89 12.09 -11.42
CA ARG A 578 1.73 10.99 -10.43
C ARG A 578 3.05 10.85 -9.69
N HIS A 579 3.03 10.71 -8.37
CA HIS A 579 4.26 10.68 -7.56
C HIS A 579 5.23 11.86 -7.87
N GLY A 580 4.67 13.04 -8.16
CA GLY A 580 5.41 14.24 -8.57
C GLY A 580 6.02 14.21 -9.99
N ARG A 581 5.93 13.10 -10.72
CA ARG A 581 6.49 12.93 -12.07
C ARG A 581 5.42 13.04 -13.15
N HIS A 582 5.78 13.61 -14.30
CA HIS A 582 4.89 13.68 -15.45
C HIS A 582 4.86 12.35 -16.21
N PHE A 583 3.65 11.93 -16.61
CA PHE A 583 3.39 10.77 -17.45
C PHE A 583 2.39 11.15 -18.54
N VAL A 584 2.45 10.46 -19.69
CA VAL A 584 1.31 10.42 -20.60
C VAL A 584 0.31 9.41 -20.03
N GLU A 585 -0.87 9.87 -19.67
CA GLU A 585 -2.03 9.03 -19.32
C GLU A 585 -2.85 8.77 -20.57
N LEU A 586 -3.03 7.49 -20.91
CA LEU A 586 -4.03 7.03 -21.85
C LEU A 586 -5.27 6.63 -21.06
N GLU A 587 -6.38 7.30 -21.34
CA GLU A 587 -7.70 6.92 -20.86
C GLU A 587 -8.33 6.02 -21.92
N VAL A 588 -8.38 4.72 -21.64
CA VAL A 588 -8.79 3.68 -22.61
C VAL A 588 -9.64 2.61 -21.93
N ASP A 589 -10.52 1.97 -22.69
CA ASP A 589 -11.13 0.71 -22.27
C ASP A 589 -10.25 -0.45 -22.73
N ILE A 590 -9.81 -1.30 -21.79
CA ILE A 590 -9.07 -2.52 -22.08
C ILE A 590 -10.10 -3.65 -22.19
N VAL A 591 -10.19 -4.29 -23.36
CA VAL A 591 -11.02 -5.48 -23.53
C VAL A 591 -10.23 -6.75 -23.17
N ALA A 592 -10.94 -7.83 -22.87
CA ALA A 592 -10.31 -9.13 -22.69
C ALA A 592 -9.57 -9.56 -23.97
N GLY A 593 -8.37 -10.13 -23.81
CA GLY A 593 -7.45 -10.43 -24.91
C GLY A 593 -6.51 -9.27 -25.23
N ASP A 594 -6.17 -9.11 -26.51
CA ASP A 594 -5.14 -8.18 -26.97
C ASP A 594 -5.71 -6.78 -27.28
N ASN A 595 -4.95 -5.75 -26.90
CA ASN A 595 -5.25 -4.35 -27.13
C ASN A 595 -3.99 -3.66 -27.66
N ASP A 596 -4.12 -2.80 -28.67
CA ASP A 596 -3.02 -2.06 -29.30
C ASP A 596 -3.37 -0.58 -29.45
N TRP A 597 -2.41 0.29 -29.14
CA TRP A 597 -2.51 1.74 -29.33
C TRP A 597 -1.20 2.32 -29.86
N ARG A 598 -1.27 3.46 -30.55
CA ARG A 598 -0.10 4.23 -30.97
C ARG A 598 -0.14 5.63 -30.36
N VAL A 599 0.95 6.05 -29.75
CA VAL A 599 1.05 7.35 -29.08
C VAL A 599 2.20 8.15 -29.68
N THR A 600 1.96 9.42 -29.97
CA THR A 600 2.99 10.35 -30.44
C THR A 600 2.98 11.62 -29.60
N LEU A 601 4.12 12.28 -29.41
CA LEU A 601 4.16 13.63 -28.82
C LEU A 601 4.18 14.66 -29.96
N SER A 602 3.15 15.51 -30.07
CA SER A 602 3.20 16.63 -31.01
C SER A 602 4.10 17.72 -30.44
N ARG A 603 5.02 18.24 -31.26
CA ARG A 603 5.86 19.40 -30.92
C ARG A 603 5.09 20.70 -30.87
#